data_AF-A0A936BT72-F1
#
_entry.id   AF-A0A936BT72-F1
#
_cell.length_a   1.000
_cell.length_b   1.000
_cell.length_c   1.000
_cell.angle_alpha   90.00
_cell.angle_beta   90.00
_cell.angle_gamma   90.00
#
_symmetry.space_group_name_H-M   'P 1'
#
loop_
_entity.id
_entity.type
_entity.pdbx_description
1 polymer ?
#
loop_
_entity_poly.entity_id
_entity_poly.type
_entity_poly.pdbx_seq_one_letter_code
_entity_poly.pdbx_strand_id
1 'polypeptide(L)'
;MKTDLPDSLKADLPPTLWGKVLGATPVVMTVIATMLAGLASSEMTKAQYDRSLAAQQQSKAGDQWSFFQAKRMRSALQHNTLDLLQAANPLHPLDTATLRSAAAAAGPQGAAATTLLASETGQHSLAHLLKGEPPPVPAATPIAPEVQAALTAIEGMRPEPEIAALIARIDDPTLGSALLAAKARSDAFDTLTRPVNQLIEALNAPLSAQHDGGTLNRDYIAARLTFAAARYDAEARLNQVIASLYELQVRKNNLSAERHHARSQRFFYGMLGAQMAVIISTFAVAARKRNLLWSLAAAAGVAALLFATYVFLFI
;
A
#
# COMPACT_ATOMS: atom_id res chain seq x y z
N MET A 1 -13.10 -43.62 31.95
CA MET A 1 -12.85 -44.97 31.40
C MET A 1 -11.40 -45.35 31.70
N LYS A 2 -11.16 -46.38 32.50
CA LYS A 2 -9.83 -47.00 32.62
C LYS A 2 -9.70 -47.98 31.45
N THR A 3 -8.84 -47.68 30.50
CA THR A 3 -8.49 -48.61 29.43
C THR A 3 -7.44 -49.57 29.98
N ASP A 4 -7.81 -50.82 30.26
CA ASP A 4 -6.87 -51.84 30.67
C ASP A 4 -6.02 -52.26 29.47
N LEU A 5 -4.71 -51.98 29.54
CA LEU A 5 -3.77 -52.47 28.53
C LEU A 5 -3.70 -54.01 28.60
N PRO A 6 -3.78 -54.73 27.45
CA PRO A 6 -3.57 -56.17 27.37
C PRO A 6 -2.25 -56.58 28.01
N ASP A 7 -2.23 -57.68 28.78
CA ASP A 7 -1.03 -58.12 29.51
C ASP A 7 0.14 -58.51 28.58
N SER A 8 -0.15 -58.88 27.32
CA SER A 8 0.85 -59.10 26.28
C SER A 8 1.66 -57.85 25.94
N LEU A 9 1.02 -56.66 25.93
CA LEU A 9 1.71 -55.39 25.71
C LEU A 9 2.50 -54.92 26.94
N LYS A 10 2.07 -55.31 28.15
CA LYS A 10 2.81 -55.02 29.38
C LYS A 10 4.09 -55.84 29.49
N ALA A 11 4.12 -57.06 28.96
CA ALA A 11 5.29 -57.94 29.00
C ALA A 11 6.46 -57.42 28.14
N ASP A 12 6.17 -56.67 27.07
CA ASP A 12 7.20 -56.08 26.19
C ASP A 12 7.72 -54.71 26.65
N LEU A 13 7.04 -54.07 27.61
CA LEU A 13 7.46 -52.80 28.20
C LEU A 13 8.49 -53.03 29.31
N PRO A 14 9.63 -52.29 29.33
CA PRO A 14 10.61 -52.47 30.39
C PRO A 14 9.98 -52.14 31.76
N PRO A 15 10.26 -52.93 32.81
CA PRO A 15 9.68 -52.70 34.13
C PRO A 15 10.19 -51.41 34.78
N THR A 16 11.33 -50.89 34.30
CA THR A 16 11.94 -49.65 34.81
C THR A 16 11.20 -48.42 34.26
N LEU A 17 11.03 -47.40 35.10
CA LEU A 17 10.46 -46.10 34.71
C LEU A 17 11.16 -45.52 33.46
N TRP A 18 12.47 -45.71 33.36
CA TRP A 18 13.27 -45.27 32.23
C TRP A 18 12.84 -45.91 30.93
N GLY A 19 12.63 -47.23 30.91
CA GLY A 19 12.20 -47.91 29.70
C GLY A 19 10.76 -47.62 29.29
N LYS A 20 9.88 -47.25 30.24
CA LYS A 20 8.53 -46.74 29.94
C LYS A 20 8.57 -45.36 29.26
N VAL A 21 9.36 -44.44 29.80
CA VAL A 21 9.58 -43.10 29.20
C VAL A 21 10.08 -43.26 27.77
N LEU A 22 11.06 -44.12 27.59
CA LEU A 22 11.68 -44.32 26.30
C LEU A 22 10.79 -45.07 25.28
N GLY A 23 9.92 -45.98 25.75
CA GLY A 23 8.90 -46.60 24.90
C GLY A 23 7.84 -45.60 24.40
N ALA A 24 7.60 -44.52 25.14
CA ALA A 24 6.69 -43.43 24.74
C ALA A 24 7.34 -42.40 23.79
N THR A 25 8.68 -42.34 23.71
CA THR A 25 9.41 -41.35 22.91
C THR A 25 8.98 -41.27 21.45
N PRO A 26 8.81 -42.39 20.69
CA PRO A 26 8.35 -42.30 19.30
C PRO A 26 6.99 -41.60 19.18
N VAL A 27 6.04 -41.95 20.06
CA VAL A 27 4.69 -41.38 20.05
C VAL A 27 4.73 -39.88 20.33
N VAL A 28 5.48 -39.47 21.35
CA VAL A 28 5.63 -38.04 21.70
C VAL A 28 6.29 -37.27 20.55
N MET A 29 7.34 -37.81 19.93
CA MET A 29 8.01 -37.18 18.80
C MET A 29 7.13 -37.09 17.56
N THR A 30 6.28 -38.09 17.31
CA THR A 30 5.28 -38.02 16.24
C THR A 30 4.31 -36.87 16.48
N VAL A 31 3.79 -36.71 17.70
CA VAL A 31 2.89 -35.60 18.03
C VAL A 31 3.58 -34.25 17.83
N ILE A 32 4.82 -34.11 18.30
CA ILE A 32 5.61 -32.87 18.09
C ILE A 32 5.81 -32.61 16.60
N ALA A 33 6.19 -33.62 15.82
CA ALA A 33 6.37 -33.49 14.38
C ALA A 33 5.07 -33.00 13.70
N THR A 34 3.91 -33.57 14.06
CA THR A 34 2.61 -33.14 13.53
C THR A 34 2.28 -31.70 13.91
N MET A 35 2.57 -31.29 15.15
CA MET A 35 2.38 -29.89 15.58
C MET A 35 3.27 -28.93 14.79
N LEU A 36 4.54 -29.27 14.59
CA LEU A 36 5.49 -28.46 13.81
C LEU A 36 5.08 -28.39 12.33
N ALA A 37 4.55 -29.47 11.78
CA ALA A 37 3.96 -29.49 10.43
C ALA A 37 2.80 -28.48 10.32
N GLY A 38 1.91 -28.47 11.30
CA GLY A 38 0.78 -27.54 11.38
C GLY A 38 1.23 -26.08 11.49
N LEU A 39 2.23 -25.78 12.33
CA LEU A 39 2.82 -24.45 12.46
C LEU A 39 3.51 -24.00 11.16
N ALA A 40 4.29 -24.89 10.52
CA ALA A 40 4.95 -24.61 9.25
C ALA A 40 3.91 -24.27 8.16
N SER A 41 2.83 -25.06 8.07
CA SER A 41 1.74 -24.81 7.13
C SER A 41 1.02 -23.49 7.40
N SER A 42 0.68 -23.21 8.66
CA SER A 42 0.03 -21.94 9.05
C SER A 42 0.88 -20.72 8.70
N GLU A 43 2.19 -20.75 8.99
CA GLU A 43 3.11 -19.66 8.64
C GLU A 43 3.28 -19.51 7.12
N MET A 44 3.28 -20.61 6.37
CA MET A 44 3.30 -20.55 4.91
C MET A 44 2.02 -19.89 4.35
N THR A 45 0.86 -20.22 4.90
CA THR A 45 -0.42 -19.59 4.52
C THR A 45 -0.41 -18.09 4.81
N LYS A 46 0.12 -17.66 5.96
CA LYS A 46 0.30 -16.22 6.26
C LYS A 46 1.24 -15.54 5.27
N ALA A 47 2.37 -16.16 4.96
CA ALA A 47 3.30 -15.64 3.95
C ALA A 47 2.64 -15.48 2.57
N GLN A 48 1.83 -16.45 2.16
CA GLN A 48 1.08 -16.38 0.90
C GLN A 48 0.02 -15.27 0.92
N TYR A 49 -0.70 -15.12 2.04
CA TYR A 49 -1.67 -14.05 2.24
C TYR A 49 -1.01 -12.68 2.10
N ASP A 50 0.08 -12.44 2.82
CA ASP A 50 0.82 -11.18 2.78
C ASP A 50 1.37 -10.87 1.38
N ARG A 51 1.90 -11.87 0.65
CA ARG A 51 2.31 -11.70 -0.76
C ARG A 51 1.15 -11.33 -1.66
N SER A 52 -0.02 -11.95 -1.47
CA SER A 52 -1.21 -11.64 -2.25
C SER A 52 -1.72 -10.21 -1.98
N LEU A 53 -1.67 -9.78 -0.71
CA LEU A 53 -2.04 -8.44 -0.30
C LEU A 53 -1.05 -7.40 -0.86
N ALA A 54 0.25 -7.69 -0.81
CA ALA A 54 1.29 -6.88 -1.42
C ALA A 54 1.06 -6.74 -2.93
N ALA A 55 0.70 -7.81 -3.65
CA ALA A 55 0.39 -7.74 -5.07
C ALA A 55 -0.83 -6.85 -5.38
N GLN A 56 -1.90 -6.94 -4.56
CA GLN A 56 -3.06 -6.06 -4.71
C GLN A 56 -2.71 -4.59 -4.47
N GLN A 57 -1.89 -4.31 -3.46
CA GLN A 57 -1.42 -2.96 -3.16
C GLN A 57 -0.46 -2.45 -4.24
N GLN A 58 0.35 -3.31 -4.83
CA GLN A 58 1.24 -2.96 -5.95
C GLN A 58 0.43 -2.54 -7.17
N SER A 59 -0.68 -3.22 -7.47
CA SER A 59 -1.61 -2.78 -8.52
C SER A 59 -2.16 -1.38 -8.23
N LYS A 60 -2.59 -1.12 -6.99
CA LYS A 60 -3.10 0.20 -6.58
C LYS A 60 -2.02 1.28 -6.64
N ALA A 61 -0.79 0.97 -6.24
CA ALA A 61 0.35 1.87 -6.38
C ALA A 61 0.61 2.20 -7.85
N GLY A 62 0.59 1.19 -8.72
CA GLY A 62 0.75 1.34 -10.17
C GLY A 62 -0.32 2.24 -10.80
N ASP A 63 -1.57 2.11 -10.38
CA ASP A 63 -2.66 2.99 -10.83
C ASP A 63 -2.41 4.45 -10.42
N GLN A 64 -1.97 4.69 -9.18
CA GLN A 64 -1.69 6.04 -8.67
C GLN A 64 -0.48 6.67 -9.37
N TRP A 65 0.58 5.90 -9.64
CA TRP A 65 1.70 6.36 -10.46
C TRP A 65 1.28 6.68 -11.90
N SER A 66 0.40 5.86 -12.49
CA SER A 66 -0.15 6.12 -13.82
C SER A 66 -0.96 7.42 -13.84
N PHE A 67 -1.77 7.68 -12.81
CA PHE A 67 -2.46 8.96 -12.67
C PHE A 67 -1.50 10.13 -12.48
N PHE A 68 -0.47 10.01 -11.63
CA PHE A 68 0.57 11.02 -11.48
C PHE A 68 1.21 11.38 -12.83
N GLN A 69 1.68 10.36 -13.57
CA GLN A 69 2.34 10.55 -14.87
C GLN A 69 1.41 11.18 -15.90
N ALA A 70 0.16 10.70 -15.99
CA ALA A 70 -0.83 11.24 -16.90
C ALA A 70 -1.14 12.71 -16.60
N LYS A 71 -1.26 13.09 -15.32
CA LYS A 71 -1.52 14.47 -14.90
C LYS A 71 -0.32 15.38 -15.19
N ARG A 72 0.90 14.92 -14.91
CA ARG A 72 2.15 15.61 -15.28
C ARG A 72 2.24 15.84 -16.79
N MET A 73 1.94 14.84 -17.60
CA MET A 73 1.93 14.95 -19.06
C MET A 73 0.87 15.95 -19.54
N ARG A 74 -0.34 15.92 -18.97
CA ARG A 74 -1.39 16.89 -19.29
C ARG A 74 -0.98 18.32 -18.94
N SER A 75 -0.37 18.55 -17.77
CA SER A 75 0.17 19.86 -17.39
C SER A 75 1.21 20.34 -18.41
N ALA A 76 2.19 19.50 -18.78
CA ALA A 76 3.20 19.85 -19.77
C ALA A 76 2.59 20.20 -21.14
N LEU A 77 1.57 19.46 -21.58
CA LEU A 77 0.84 19.76 -22.81
C LEU A 77 0.08 21.09 -22.75
N GLN A 78 -0.52 21.44 -21.61
CA GLN A 78 -1.19 22.74 -21.42
C GLN A 78 -0.16 23.88 -21.52
N HIS A 79 0.98 23.76 -20.84
CA HIS A 79 2.07 24.75 -20.91
C HIS A 79 2.58 24.93 -22.34
N ASN A 80 2.90 23.84 -23.04
CA ASN A 80 3.37 23.91 -24.43
C ASN A 80 2.35 24.59 -25.35
N THR A 81 1.05 24.33 -25.13
CA THR A 81 -0.02 24.95 -25.94
C THR A 81 -0.14 26.45 -25.62
N LEU A 82 0.00 26.82 -24.35
CA LEU A 82 0.02 28.22 -23.92
C LEU A 82 1.21 28.97 -24.53
N ASP A 83 2.39 28.37 -24.53
CA ASP A 83 3.61 28.96 -25.12
C ASP A 83 3.44 29.21 -26.63
N LEU A 84 2.87 28.24 -27.35
CA LEU A 84 2.55 28.40 -28.77
C LEU A 84 1.52 29.50 -29.01
N LEU A 85 0.50 29.61 -28.15
CA LEU A 85 -0.53 30.64 -28.24
C LEU A 85 0.06 32.04 -28.03
N GLN A 86 0.96 32.18 -27.05
CA GLN A 86 1.69 33.40 -26.72
C GLN A 86 2.68 33.81 -27.82
N ALA A 87 3.37 32.84 -28.42
CA ALA A 87 4.31 33.10 -29.51
C ALA A 87 3.58 33.55 -30.78
N ALA A 88 2.40 32.99 -31.06
CA ALA A 88 1.63 33.31 -32.26
C ALA A 88 0.88 34.65 -32.15
N ASN A 89 0.51 35.09 -30.94
CA ASN A 89 -0.37 36.23 -30.75
C ASN A 89 -0.15 36.95 -29.41
N PRO A 90 -0.33 38.29 -29.35
CA PRO A 90 -0.34 39.00 -28.07
C PRO A 90 -1.54 38.55 -27.22
N LEU A 91 -1.27 38.19 -25.97
CA LEU A 91 -2.29 37.92 -24.97
C LEU A 91 -2.53 39.16 -24.11
N HIS A 92 -3.78 39.41 -23.77
CA HIS A 92 -4.16 40.44 -22.81
C HIS A 92 -4.70 39.81 -21.54
N PRO A 93 -4.56 40.48 -20.39
CA PRO A 93 -5.27 40.08 -19.18
C PRO A 93 -6.78 40.06 -19.43
N LEU A 94 -7.43 38.99 -18.99
CA LEU A 94 -8.89 38.89 -19.06
C LEU A 94 -9.55 39.94 -18.18
N ASP A 95 -10.40 40.75 -18.78
CA ASP A 95 -11.24 41.69 -18.06
C ASP A 95 -12.57 41.05 -17.63
N THR A 96 -12.91 41.22 -16.36
CA THR A 96 -14.14 40.68 -15.77
C THR A 96 -15.39 41.33 -16.36
N ALA A 97 -15.34 42.64 -16.63
CA ALA A 97 -16.50 43.36 -17.18
C ALA A 97 -16.79 42.90 -18.63
N THR A 98 -15.74 42.68 -19.41
CA THR A 98 -15.82 42.15 -20.77
C THR A 98 -16.38 40.72 -20.80
N LEU A 99 -15.91 39.83 -19.91
CA LEU A 99 -16.45 38.45 -19.81
C LEU A 99 -17.94 38.45 -19.43
N ARG A 100 -18.37 39.29 -18.49
CA ARG A 100 -19.78 39.42 -18.10
C ARG A 100 -20.65 39.94 -19.24
N SER A 101 -20.17 40.95 -19.95
CA SER A 101 -20.86 41.51 -21.12
C SER A 101 -21.01 40.48 -22.23
N ALA A 102 -19.95 39.70 -22.50
CA ALA A 102 -19.98 38.63 -23.50
C ALA A 102 -20.96 37.51 -23.12
N ALA A 103 -20.97 37.08 -21.84
CA ALA A 103 -21.93 36.10 -21.35
C ALA A 103 -23.39 36.60 -21.46
N ALA A 104 -23.65 37.87 -21.12
CA ALA A 104 -24.99 38.45 -21.25
C ALA A 104 -25.44 38.57 -22.71
N ALA A 105 -24.53 38.98 -23.61
CA ALA A 105 -24.82 39.15 -25.04
C ALA A 105 -25.14 37.83 -25.75
N ALA A 106 -24.66 36.69 -25.23
CA ALA A 106 -24.96 35.37 -25.77
C ALA A 106 -26.39 34.86 -25.47
N GLY A 107 -27.20 35.64 -24.75
CA GLY A 107 -28.61 35.34 -24.49
C GLY A 107 -28.79 33.98 -23.80
N PRO A 108 -29.64 33.07 -24.32
CA PRO A 108 -29.88 31.76 -23.71
C PRO A 108 -28.60 30.93 -23.52
N GLN A 109 -27.62 31.03 -24.42
CA GLN A 109 -26.37 30.27 -24.34
C GLN A 109 -25.45 30.76 -23.22
N GLY A 110 -25.58 32.02 -22.80
CA GLY A 110 -24.79 32.62 -21.73
C GLY A 110 -25.53 32.74 -20.39
N ALA A 111 -26.78 32.28 -20.30
CA ALA A 111 -27.59 32.39 -19.09
C ALA A 111 -26.95 31.68 -17.88
N ALA A 112 -26.39 30.48 -18.09
CA ALA A 112 -25.69 29.73 -17.04
C ALA A 112 -24.43 30.47 -16.55
N ALA A 113 -23.59 30.96 -17.48
CA ALA A 113 -22.41 31.75 -17.15
C ALA A 113 -22.77 33.04 -16.42
N THR A 114 -23.79 33.76 -16.89
CA THR A 114 -24.26 35.01 -16.26
C THR A 114 -24.72 34.76 -14.82
N THR A 115 -25.49 33.68 -14.60
CA THR A 115 -25.95 33.28 -13.26
C THR A 115 -24.77 32.94 -12.34
N LEU A 116 -23.81 32.16 -12.82
CA LEU A 116 -22.62 31.82 -12.03
C LEU A 116 -21.78 33.07 -11.72
N LEU A 117 -21.48 33.91 -12.72
CA LEU A 117 -20.70 35.14 -12.56
C LEU A 117 -21.33 36.16 -11.59
N ALA A 118 -22.65 36.12 -11.42
CA ALA A 118 -23.37 36.94 -10.45
C ALA A 118 -23.26 36.38 -9.01
N SER A 119 -23.13 35.07 -8.85
CA SER A 119 -23.00 34.42 -7.54
C SER A 119 -21.64 34.67 -6.88
N GLU A 120 -21.58 34.67 -5.55
CA GLU A 120 -20.32 34.80 -4.78
C GLU A 120 -19.33 33.68 -5.14
N THR A 121 -19.80 32.43 -5.21
CA THR A 121 -18.98 31.27 -5.61
C THR A 121 -18.38 31.45 -7.00
N GLY A 122 -19.14 31.97 -7.96
CA GLY A 122 -18.65 32.21 -9.31
C GLY A 122 -17.69 33.40 -9.39
N GLN A 123 -17.84 34.42 -8.55
CA GLN A 123 -16.86 35.51 -8.43
C GLN A 123 -15.52 35.00 -7.87
N HIS A 124 -15.55 34.18 -6.82
CA HIS A 124 -14.34 33.53 -6.31
C HIS A 124 -13.72 32.58 -7.35
N SER A 125 -14.54 31.83 -8.06
CA SER A 125 -14.08 30.94 -9.13
C SER A 125 -13.45 31.69 -10.29
N LEU A 126 -14.02 32.83 -10.67
CA LEU A 126 -13.47 33.71 -11.69
C LEU A 126 -12.11 34.25 -11.25
N ALA A 127 -11.96 34.66 -9.99
CA ALA A 127 -10.68 35.15 -9.47
C ALA A 127 -9.56 34.10 -9.62
N HIS A 128 -9.84 32.83 -9.33
CA HIS A 128 -8.90 31.72 -9.55
C HIS A 128 -8.55 31.53 -11.03
N LEU A 129 -9.54 31.57 -11.92
CA LEU A 129 -9.32 31.47 -13.36
C LEU A 129 -8.46 32.62 -13.89
N LEU A 130 -8.76 33.87 -13.49
CA LEU A 130 -8.02 35.06 -13.90
C LEU A 130 -6.57 35.05 -13.40
N LYS A 131 -6.35 34.52 -12.19
CA LYS A 131 -5.00 34.36 -11.63
C LYS A 131 -4.24 33.19 -12.26
N GLY A 132 -4.92 32.27 -12.93
CA GLY A 132 -4.33 31.02 -13.43
C GLY A 132 -3.91 30.06 -12.33
N GLU A 133 -4.44 30.22 -11.11
CA GLU A 133 -4.08 29.43 -9.94
C GLU A 133 -5.31 28.67 -9.40
N PRO A 134 -5.19 27.36 -9.15
CA PRO A 134 -6.26 26.63 -8.47
C PRO A 134 -6.47 27.15 -7.03
N PRO A 135 -7.63 26.85 -6.42
CA PRO A 135 -7.79 26.97 -4.98
C PRO A 135 -6.62 26.34 -4.24
N PRO A 136 -6.21 26.87 -3.07
CA PRO A 136 -5.08 26.32 -2.34
C PRO A 136 -5.33 24.84 -1.99
N VAL A 137 -4.32 24.00 -2.19
CA VAL A 137 -4.37 22.60 -1.77
C VAL A 137 -4.59 22.57 -0.26
N PRO A 138 -5.57 21.79 0.26
CA PRO A 138 -5.78 21.67 1.70
C PRO A 138 -4.48 21.32 2.41
N ALA A 139 -4.30 21.83 3.64
CA ALA A 139 -3.11 21.53 4.43
C ALA A 139 -2.96 20.01 4.61
N ALA A 140 -1.72 19.53 4.56
CA ALA A 140 -1.45 18.12 4.82
C ALA A 140 -1.73 17.82 6.29
N THR A 141 -2.49 16.74 6.57
CA THR A 141 -2.50 16.16 7.90
C THR A 141 -1.08 15.73 8.25
N PRO A 142 -0.55 16.08 9.44
CA PRO A 142 0.76 15.63 9.87
C PRO A 142 0.88 14.12 9.76
N ILE A 143 1.87 13.65 9.02
CA ILE A 143 2.18 12.23 8.89
C ILE A 143 3.05 11.85 10.11
N ALA A 144 2.82 10.66 10.65
CA ALA A 144 3.62 10.15 11.76
C ALA A 144 5.12 10.13 11.38
N PRO A 145 6.03 10.50 12.30
CA PRO A 145 7.44 10.70 11.98
C PRO A 145 8.13 9.43 11.45
N GLU A 146 7.73 8.25 11.91
CA GLU A 146 8.21 6.96 11.41
C GLU A 146 7.80 6.68 9.96
N VAL A 147 6.59 7.05 9.57
CA VAL A 147 6.12 6.93 8.17
C VAL A 147 6.90 7.90 7.30
N GLN A 148 7.04 9.15 7.75
CA GLN A 148 7.83 10.15 7.02
C GLN A 148 9.30 9.72 6.85
N ALA A 149 9.92 9.19 7.91
CA ALA A 149 11.29 8.69 7.86
C ALA A 149 11.47 7.53 6.86
N ALA A 150 10.51 6.60 6.81
CA ALA A 150 10.54 5.50 5.85
C ALA A 150 10.33 5.99 4.40
N LEU A 151 9.41 6.93 4.17
CA LEU A 151 9.21 7.55 2.85
C LEU A 151 10.48 8.26 2.37
N THR A 152 11.09 9.08 3.22
CA THR A 152 12.36 9.77 2.91
C THR A 152 13.50 8.78 2.66
N ALA A 153 13.55 7.65 3.37
CA ALA A 153 14.54 6.61 3.13
C ALA A 153 14.37 5.93 1.77
N ILE A 154 13.13 5.68 1.35
CA ILE A 154 12.81 5.11 0.03
C ILE A 154 13.18 6.10 -1.08
N GLU A 155 12.76 7.35 -0.95
CA GLU A 155 13.06 8.41 -1.93
C GLU A 155 14.57 8.66 -2.06
N GLY A 156 15.28 8.62 -0.93
CA GLY A 156 16.74 8.70 -0.88
C GLY A 156 17.47 7.43 -1.31
N MET A 157 16.76 6.39 -1.78
CA MET A 157 17.33 5.12 -2.23
C MET A 157 18.30 4.49 -1.21
N ARG A 158 17.96 4.54 0.08
CA ARG A 158 18.77 3.90 1.13
C ARG A 158 18.82 2.38 0.94
N PRO A 159 19.85 1.69 1.46
CA PRO A 159 19.92 0.24 1.41
C PRO A 159 18.67 -0.44 2.00
N GLU A 160 18.19 -1.52 1.36
CA GLU A 160 16.95 -2.20 1.76
C GLU A 160 16.92 -2.63 3.25
N PRO A 161 18.01 -3.10 3.88
CA PRO A 161 18.01 -3.42 5.31
C PRO A 161 17.70 -2.20 6.20
N GLU A 162 18.15 -1.01 5.80
CA GLU A 162 17.88 0.24 6.53
C GLU A 162 16.42 0.66 6.38
N ILE A 163 15.87 0.53 5.16
CA ILE A 163 14.44 0.77 4.89
C ILE A 163 13.59 -0.22 5.69
N ALA A 164 13.94 -1.51 5.68
CA ALA A 164 13.22 -2.55 6.41
C ALA A 164 13.17 -2.28 7.92
N ALA A 165 14.28 -1.81 8.51
CA ALA A 165 14.34 -1.44 9.92
C ALA A 165 13.43 -0.25 10.29
N LEU A 166 13.22 0.69 9.36
CA LEU A 166 12.27 1.79 9.53
C LEU A 166 10.83 1.31 9.38
N ILE A 167 10.54 0.52 8.34
CA ILE A 167 9.20 -0.03 8.07
C ILE A 167 8.72 -0.90 9.23
N ALA A 168 9.60 -1.69 9.84
CA ALA A 168 9.27 -2.55 10.96
C ALA A 168 8.73 -1.81 12.20
N ARG A 169 8.95 -0.49 12.30
CA ARG A 169 8.47 0.35 13.40
C ARG A 169 7.08 0.93 13.16
N ILE A 170 6.58 0.86 11.93
CA ILE A 170 5.30 1.40 11.53
C ILE A 170 4.25 0.33 11.78
N ASP A 171 3.21 0.62 12.55
CA ASP A 171 2.03 -0.23 12.71
C ASP A 171 1.02 -0.05 11.56
N ASP A 172 0.21 -1.08 11.30
CA ASP A 172 -0.76 -1.05 10.18
C ASP A 172 -1.81 0.07 10.31
N PRO A 173 -2.38 0.35 11.50
CA PRO A 173 -3.32 1.44 11.67
C PRO A 173 -2.73 2.82 11.32
N THR A 174 -1.49 3.12 11.74
CA THR A 174 -0.85 4.40 11.42
C THR A 174 -0.65 4.56 9.92
N LEU A 175 -0.14 3.54 9.24
CA LEU A 175 0.02 3.58 7.78
C LEU A 175 -1.33 3.68 7.04
N GLY A 176 -2.36 2.96 7.53
CA GLY A 176 -3.72 3.05 7.00
C GLY A 176 -4.33 4.44 7.17
N SER A 177 -4.14 5.06 8.33
CA SER A 177 -4.64 6.42 8.63
C SER A 177 -3.95 7.48 7.77
N ALA A 178 -2.64 7.36 7.53
CA ALA A 178 -1.90 8.26 6.65
C ALA A 178 -2.42 8.17 5.20
N LEU A 179 -2.69 6.96 4.71
CA LEU A 179 -3.26 6.75 3.37
C LEU A 179 -4.68 7.33 3.26
N LEU A 180 -5.52 7.12 4.27
CA LEU A 180 -6.87 7.70 4.30
C LEU A 180 -6.83 9.24 4.32
N ALA A 181 -5.94 9.83 5.13
CA ALA A 181 -5.76 11.27 5.17
C ALA A 181 -5.28 11.84 3.83
N ALA A 182 -4.34 11.16 3.15
CA ALA A 182 -3.87 11.56 1.84
C ALA A 182 -4.98 11.53 0.77
N LYS A 183 -5.83 10.49 0.78
CA LYS A 183 -7.01 10.40 -0.10
C LYS A 183 -8.03 11.49 0.18
N ALA A 184 -8.39 11.69 1.45
CA ALA A 184 -9.33 12.73 1.85
C ALA A 184 -8.85 14.13 1.43
N ARG A 185 -7.53 14.37 1.51
CA ARG A 185 -6.91 15.61 1.00
C ARG A 185 -7.07 15.78 -0.50
N SER A 186 -6.93 14.70 -1.28
CA SER A 186 -7.18 14.70 -2.73
C SER A 186 -8.64 15.01 -3.05
N ASP A 187 -9.57 14.31 -2.39
CA ASP A 187 -11.01 14.50 -2.59
C ASP A 187 -11.47 15.93 -2.21
N ALA A 188 -10.88 16.48 -1.15
CA ALA A 188 -11.13 17.86 -0.74
C ALA A 188 -10.63 18.86 -1.80
N PHE A 189 -9.46 18.63 -2.40
CA PHE A 189 -8.96 19.47 -3.50
C PHE A 189 -9.87 19.40 -4.75
N ASP A 190 -10.31 18.20 -5.14
CA ASP A 190 -11.24 18.01 -6.25
C ASP A 190 -12.57 18.72 -5.99
N THR A 191 -13.04 18.69 -4.75
CA THR A 191 -14.26 19.42 -4.35
C THR A 191 -14.08 20.93 -4.44
N LEU A 192 -12.92 21.47 -4.02
CA LEU A 192 -12.60 22.89 -4.11
C LEU A 192 -12.46 23.39 -5.55
N THR A 193 -11.97 22.56 -6.47
CA THR A 193 -11.77 22.96 -7.88
C THR A 193 -13.04 22.85 -8.73
N ARG A 194 -14.04 22.09 -8.28
CA ARG A 194 -15.29 21.84 -9.03
C ARG A 194 -16.02 23.13 -9.46
N PRO A 195 -16.21 24.15 -8.61
CA PRO A 195 -16.89 25.38 -9.02
C PRO A 195 -16.16 26.14 -10.13
N VAL A 196 -14.82 26.13 -10.13
CA VAL A 196 -14.02 26.76 -11.20
C VAL A 196 -14.20 26.02 -12.52
N ASN A 197 -14.19 24.68 -12.49
CA ASN A 197 -14.46 23.87 -13.68
C ASN A 197 -15.87 24.12 -14.24
N GLN A 198 -16.88 24.23 -13.37
CA GLN A 198 -18.25 24.54 -13.78
C GLN A 198 -18.35 25.93 -14.45
N LEU A 199 -17.65 26.93 -13.91
CA LEU A 199 -17.59 28.26 -14.51
C LEU A 199 -16.90 28.23 -15.88
N ILE A 200 -15.77 27.52 -16.02
CA ILE A 200 -15.06 27.33 -17.30
C ILE A 200 -15.99 26.70 -18.34
N GLU A 201 -16.71 25.63 -17.98
CA GLU A 201 -17.64 24.99 -18.92
C GLU A 201 -18.79 25.94 -19.31
N ALA A 202 -19.35 26.69 -18.35
CA ALA A 202 -20.42 27.65 -18.63
C ALA A 202 -19.96 28.81 -19.54
N LEU A 203 -18.71 29.27 -19.42
CA LEU A 203 -18.13 30.32 -20.26
C LEU A 203 -17.76 29.83 -21.66
N ASN A 204 -17.54 28.53 -21.86
CA ASN A 204 -17.02 27.99 -23.11
C ASN A 204 -18.00 28.22 -24.30
N ALA A 205 -19.28 27.92 -24.11
CA ALA A 205 -20.30 28.08 -25.14
C ALA A 205 -20.50 29.55 -25.61
N PRO A 206 -20.76 30.53 -24.72
CA PRO A 206 -21.00 31.91 -25.15
C PRO A 206 -19.78 32.57 -25.81
N LEU A 207 -18.56 32.22 -25.38
CA LEU A 207 -17.33 32.75 -25.96
C LEU A 207 -16.99 32.12 -27.32
N SER A 208 -17.35 30.84 -27.51
CA SER A 208 -17.18 30.15 -28.80
C SER A 208 -18.19 30.60 -29.86
N ALA A 209 -19.36 31.09 -29.45
CA ALA A 209 -20.42 31.54 -30.36
C ALA A 209 -20.14 32.92 -31.00
N GLN A 210 -19.21 33.71 -30.45
CA GLN A 210 -18.80 34.99 -31.02
C GLN A 210 -18.06 34.75 -32.34
N HIS A 211 -18.71 35.10 -33.45
CA HIS A 211 -18.25 34.79 -34.81
C HIS A 211 -16.92 35.45 -35.20
N ASP A 212 -16.53 36.54 -34.53
CA ASP A 212 -15.31 37.27 -34.88
C ASP A 212 -14.02 36.66 -34.31
N GLY A 213 -14.07 35.46 -33.71
CA GLY A 213 -12.88 34.75 -33.23
C GLY A 213 -12.02 35.61 -32.30
N GLY A 214 -12.68 36.52 -31.57
CA GLY A 214 -12.07 37.73 -31.05
C GLY A 214 -10.94 37.49 -30.05
N THR A 215 -10.14 38.53 -29.84
CA THR A 215 -9.08 38.61 -28.82
C THR A 215 -9.53 38.04 -27.47
N LEU A 216 -10.78 38.31 -27.07
CA LEU A 216 -11.39 37.78 -25.84
C LEU A 216 -11.40 36.25 -25.74
N ASN A 217 -11.77 35.54 -26.81
CA ASN A 217 -11.81 34.07 -26.77
C ASN A 217 -10.38 33.50 -26.66
N ARG A 218 -9.42 34.12 -27.32
CA ARG A 218 -8.00 33.75 -27.20
C ARG A 218 -7.46 33.97 -25.79
N ASP A 219 -7.72 35.14 -25.20
CA ASP A 219 -7.30 35.48 -23.84
C ASP A 219 -7.99 34.56 -22.81
N TYR A 220 -9.25 34.17 -23.07
CA TYR A 220 -9.98 33.16 -22.29
C TYR A 220 -9.33 31.77 -22.36
N ILE A 221 -9.01 31.30 -23.56
CA ILE A 221 -8.32 30.02 -23.76
C ILE A 221 -6.99 30.03 -23.01
N ALA A 222 -6.21 31.11 -23.10
CA ALA A 222 -4.95 31.22 -22.38
C ALA A 222 -5.10 31.10 -20.85
N ALA A 223 -6.08 31.79 -20.26
CA ALA A 223 -6.32 31.69 -18.82
C ALA A 223 -6.78 30.27 -18.42
N ARG A 224 -7.63 29.64 -19.23
CA ARG A 224 -8.06 28.25 -19.02
C ARG A 224 -6.88 27.28 -19.07
N LEU A 225 -5.98 27.41 -20.05
CA LEU A 225 -4.77 26.59 -20.17
C LEU A 225 -3.87 26.75 -18.94
N THR A 226 -3.65 27.99 -18.51
CA THR A 226 -2.84 28.32 -17.32
C THR A 226 -3.41 27.66 -16.06
N PHE A 227 -4.71 27.87 -15.80
CA PHE A 227 -5.41 27.26 -14.67
C PHE A 227 -5.36 25.72 -14.73
N ALA A 228 -5.62 25.13 -15.91
CA ALA A 228 -5.63 23.68 -16.07
C ALA A 228 -4.25 23.06 -15.83
N ALA A 229 -3.18 23.71 -16.28
CA ALA A 229 -1.81 23.27 -16.04
C ALA A 229 -1.49 23.24 -14.54
N ALA A 230 -1.75 24.35 -13.84
CA ALA A 230 -1.53 24.48 -12.41
C ALA A 230 -2.36 23.49 -11.58
N ARG A 231 -3.64 23.28 -11.96
CA ARG A 231 -4.50 22.26 -11.33
C ARG A 231 -3.94 20.85 -11.52
N TYR A 232 -3.53 20.48 -12.72
CA TYR A 232 -2.97 19.15 -12.98
C TYR A 232 -1.66 18.90 -12.24
N ASP A 233 -0.82 19.92 -12.04
CA ASP A 233 0.38 19.80 -11.22
C ASP A 233 0.07 19.59 -9.73
N ALA A 234 -0.97 20.25 -9.21
CA ALA A 234 -1.43 20.01 -7.85
C ALA A 234 -1.97 18.58 -7.67
N GLU A 235 -2.84 18.12 -8.59
CA GLU A 235 -3.38 16.75 -8.58
C GLU A 235 -2.29 15.69 -8.73
N ALA A 236 -1.29 15.93 -9.57
CA ALA A 236 -0.15 15.05 -9.71
C ALA A 236 0.56 14.85 -8.35
N ARG A 237 0.90 15.94 -7.65
CA ARG A 237 1.57 15.85 -6.34
C ARG A 237 0.73 15.10 -5.30
N LEU A 238 -0.59 15.25 -5.33
CA LEU A 238 -1.50 14.50 -4.44
C LEU A 238 -1.48 13.00 -4.75
N ASN A 239 -1.56 12.62 -6.02
CA ASN A 239 -1.48 11.22 -6.45
C ASN A 239 -0.11 10.58 -6.15
N GLN A 240 0.97 11.35 -6.27
CA GLN A 240 2.32 10.90 -5.92
C GLN A 240 2.39 10.49 -4.44
N VAL A 241 1.85 11.31 -3.52
CA VAL A 241 1.84 10.98 -2.08
C VAL A 241 1.05 9.69 -1.82
N ILE A 242 -0.12 9.52 -2.45
CA ILE A 242 -0.93 8.31 -2.32
C ILE A 242 -0.17 7.09 -2.87
N ALA A 243 0.51 7.23 -4.01
CA ALA A 243 1.33 6.17 -4.61
C ALA A 243 2.46 5.73 -3.66
N SER A 244 3.23 6.68 -3.13
CA SER A 244 4.33 6.38 -2.20
C SER A 244 3.86 5.68 -0.91
N LEU A 245 2.67 6.02 -0.40
CA LEU A 245 2.08 5.33 0.75
C LEU A 245 1.66 3.89 0.42
N TYR A 246 1.14 3.63 -0.78
CA TYR A 246 0.88 2.25 -1.21
C TYR A 246 2.16 1.45 -1.41
N GLU A 247 3.21 2.03 -2.01
CA GLU A 247 4.51 1.35 -2.12
C GLU A 247 5.08 0.96 -0.76
N LEU A 248 4.92 1.83 0.25
CA LEU A 248 5.31 1.54 1.62
C LEU A 248 4.53 0.34 2.19
N GLN A 249 3.23 0.24 1.91
CA GLN A 249 2.42 -0.93 2.28
C GLN A 249 2.88 -2.20 1.57
N VAL A 250 3.20 -2.14 0.28
CA VAL A 250 3.72 -3.27 -0.50
C VAL A 250 5.00 -3.80 0.14
N ARG A 251 5.97 -2.91 0.40
CA ARG A 251 7.24 -3.28 1.03
C ARG A 251 7.03 -3.90 2.41
N LYS A 252 6.15 -3.31 3.22
CA LYS A 252 5.81 -3.84 4.54
C LYS A 252 5.26 -5.27 4.46
N ASN A 253 4.33 -5.51 3.55
CA ASN A 253 3.72 -6.83 3.37
C ASN A 253 4.70 -7.85 2.78
N ASN A 254 5.60 -7.43 1.88
CA ASN A 254 6.68 -8.31 1.41
C ASN A 254 7.63 -8.70 2.55
N LEU A 255 8.05 -7.76 3.39
CA LEU A 255 8.89 -8.02 4.57
C LEU A 255 8.17 -8.94 5.58
N SER A 256 6.87 -8.74 5.79
CA SER A 256 6.06 -9.63 6.62
C SER A 256 6.01 -11.04 6.04
N ALA A 257 5.74 -11.16 4.74
CA ALA A 257 5.70 -12.44 4.04
C ALA A 257 7.04 -13.18 4.11
N GLU A 258 8.16 -12.50 3.94
CA GLU A 258 9.50 -13.09 4.05
C GLU A 258 9.76 -13.62 5.46
N ARG A 259 9.37 -12.88 6.52
CA ARG A 259 9.48 -13.35 7.90
C ARG A 259 8.65 -14.61 8.13
N HIS A 260 7.39 -14.61 7.70
CA HIS A 260 6.50 -15.78 7.79
C HIS A 260 7.04 -16.97 7.00
N HIS A 261 7.58 -16.75 5.81
CA HIS A 261 8.19 -17.78 4.98
C HIS A 261 9.44 -18.38 5.65
N ALA A 262 10.33 -17.54 6.19
CA ALA A 262 11.52 -17.98 6.91
C ALA A 262 11.16 -18.80 8.17
N ARG A 263 10.11 -18.40 8.91
CA ARG A 263 9.59 -19.19 10.05
C ARG A 263 9.03 -20.52 9.62
N SER A 264 8.22 -20.54 8.57
CA SER A 264 7.68 -21.77 8.00
C SER A 264 8.78 -22.77 7.64
N GLN A 265 9.83 -22.30 6.95
CA GLN A 265 10.98 -23.12 6.59
C GLN A 265 11.72 -23.69 7.82
N ARG A 266 11.86 -22.89 8.88
CA ARG A 266 12.50 -23.33 10.14
C ARG A 266 11.63 -24.35 10.88
N PHE A 267 10.31 -24.17 10.97
CA PHE A 267 9.40 -25.17 11.54
C PHE A 267 9.40 -26.46 10.72
N PHE A 268 9.49 -26.38 9.39
CA PHE A 268 9.63 -27.54 8.53
C PHE A 268 10.92 -28.33 8.82
N TYR A 269 12.08 -27.66 8.99
CA TYR A 269 13.30 -28.35 9.41
C TYR A 269 13.19 -28.97 10.80
N GLY A 270 12.51 -28.30 11.74
CA GLY A 270 12.21 -28.87 13.06
C GLY A 270 11.37 -30.14 12.97
N MET A 271 10.34 -30.15 12.10
CA MET A 271 9.51 -31.32 11.82
C MET A 271 10.36 -32.48 11.26
N LEU A 272 11.24 -32.23 10.28
CA LEU A 272 12.13 -33.25 9.72
C LEU A 272 13.06 -33.84 10.79
N GLY A 273 13.60 -33.01 11.68
CA GLY A 273 14.40 -33.46 12.81
C GLY A 273 13.63 -34.37 13.76
N ALA A 274 12.38 -34.01 14.09
CA ALA A 274 11.50 -34.84 14.92
C ALA A 274 11.16 -36.18 14.23
N GLN A 275 10.88 -36.18 12.92
CA GLN A 275 10.64 -37.40 12.15
C GLN A 275 11.87 -38.33 12.13
N MET A 276 13.07 -37.77 11.96
CA MET A 276 14.31 -38.54 12.06
C MET A 276 14.49 -39.18 13.45
N ALA A 277 14.14 -38.47 14.53
CA ALA A 277 14.17 -39.02 15.88
C ALA A 277 13.20 -40.20 16.05
N VAL A 278 12.00 -40.13 15.47
CA VAL A 278 11.04 -41.25 15.44
C VAL A 278 11.64 -42.47 14.74
N ILE A 279 12.26 -42.28 13.57
CA ILE A 279 12.89 -43.37 12.81
C ILE A 279 14.02 -44.01 13.61
N ILE A 280 14.93 -43.21 14.16
CA ILE A 280 16.06 -43.71 14.97
C ILE A 280 15.55 -44.46 16.20
N SER A 281 14.55 -43.91 16.90
CA SER A 281 13.96 -44.55 18.08
C SER A 281 13.32 -45.89 17.71
N THR A 282 12.66 -45.98 16.56
CA THR A 282 12.02 -47.21 16.07
C THR A 282 13.06 -48.27 15.72
N PHE A 283 14.12 -47.91 15.01
CA PHE A 283 15.25 -48.81 14.74
C PHE A 283 15.96 -49.25 16.01
N ALA A 284 16.10 -48.36 16.98
CA ALA A 284 16.74 -48.66 18.27
C ALA A 284 15.92 -49.67 19.10
N VAL A 285 14.59 -49.60 19.02
CA VAL A 285 13.68 -50.61 19.60
C VAL A 285 13.86 -51.94 18.85
N ALA A 286 13.86 -51.92 17.52
CA ALA A 286 13.99 -53.12 16.69
C ALA A 286 15.33 -53.84 16.87
N ALA A 287 16.44 -53.10 16.97
CA ALA A 287 17.79 -53.65 17.05
C ALA A 287 18.18 -54.20 18.43
N ARG A 288 17.33 -54.06 19.46
CA ARG A 288 17.61 -54.41 20.88
C ARG A 288 18.92 -53.81 21.46
N LYS A 289 19.59 -52.87 20.77
CA LYS A 289 20.77 -52.13 21.26
C LYS A 289 20.33 -50.89 22.05
N ARG A 290 19.85 -51.14 23.27
CA ARG A 290 18.98 -50.26 24.06
C ARG A 290 19.63 -49.02 24.69
N ASN A 291 20.96 -48.90 24.76
CA ASN A 291 21.57 -47.89 25.64
C ASN A 291 22.02 -46.63 24.88
N LEU A 292 22.69 -46.78 23.73
CA LEU A 292 23.34 -45.66 23.03
C LEU A 292 22.43 -44.99 21.99
N LEU A 293 21.68 -45.79 21.23
CA LEU A 293 20.74 -45.26 20.23
C LEU A 293 19.54 -44.56 20.88
N TRP A 294 19.18 -44.97 22.10
CA TRP A 294 18.05 -44.41 22.83
C TRP A 294 18.38 -43.06 23.47
N SER A 295 19.59 -42.90 24.01
CA SER A 295 20.06 -41.59 24.48
C SER A 295 20.19 -40.60 23.33
N LEU A 296 20.63 -41.06 22.15
CA LEU A 296 20.70 -40.23 20.94
C LEU A 296 19.31 -39.75 20.50
N ALA A 297 18.31 -40.63 20.49
CA ALA A 297 16.93 -40.29 20.15
C ALA A 297 16.30 -39.29 21.14
N ALA A 298 16.51 -39.49 22.45
CA ALA A 298 16.02 -38.58 23.48
C ALA A 298 16.68 -37.19 23.37
N ALA A 299 18.00 -37.14 23.15
CA ALA A 299 18.72 -35.89 22.94
C ALA A 299 18.23 -35.15 21.69
N ALA A 300 18.01 -35.87 20.58
CA ALA A 300 17.45 -35.30 19.36
C ALA A 300 16.05 -34.70 19.57
N GLY A 301 15.19 -35.38 20.35
CA GLY A 301 13.85 -34.89 20.67
C GLY A 301 13.85 -33.61 21.51
N VAL A 302 14.70 -33.55 22.56
CA VAL A 302 14.86 -32.33 23.37
C VAL A 302 15.43 -31.18 22.52
N ALA A 303 16.43 -31.46 21.68
CA ALA A 303 16.99 -30.47 20.78
C ALA A 303 15.94 -29.92 19.81
N ALA A 304 15.05 -30.77 19.28
CA ALA A 304 13.96 -30.34 18.40
C ALA A 304 12.96 -29.42 19.12
N LEU A 305 12.60 -29.72 20.38
CA LEU A 305 11.72 -28.87 21.19
C LEU A 305 12.34 -27.51 21.49
N LEU A 306 13.61 -27.49 21.91
CA LEU A 306 14.35 -26.25 22.17
C LEU A 306 14.48 -25.41 20.89
N PHE A 307 14.78 -26.05 19.76
CA PHE A 307 14.86 -25.39 18.46
C PHE A 307 13.51 -24.80 18.04
N ALA A 308 12.43 -25.56 18.14
CA ALA A 308 11.09 -25.07 17.82
C ALA A 308 10.68 -23.88 18.70
N THR A 309 10.98 -23.96 20.00
CA THR A 309 10.71 -22.87 20.95
C THR A 309 11.51 -21.62 20.60
N TYR A 310 12.80 -21.78 20.26
CA TYR A 310 13.65 -20.68 19.81
C TYR A 310 13.10 -20.02 18.53
N VAL A 311 12.71 -20.83 17.53
CA VAL A 311 12.10 -20.35 16.29
C VAL A 311 10.78 -19.63 16.55
N PHE A 312 10.00 -20.06 17.54
CA PHE A 312 8.75 -19.41 17.87
C PHE A 312 8.94 -18.05 18.59
N LEU A 313 9.96 -17.93 19.45
CA LEU A 313 10.14 -16.75 20.29
C LEU A 313 11.02 -15.65 19.68
N PHE A 314 12.04 -16.01 18.90
CA PHE A 314 13.09 -15.08 18.49
C PHE A 314 13.12 -14.79 17.00
N ILE A 315 12.25 -15.43 16.22
CA ILE A 315 12.21 -15.34 14.76
C ILE A 315 10.79 -14.92 14.37
#